data_AF-K2DYF6-F1
#
_entry.id   AF-K2DYF6-F1
#
_cell.length_a   1.000
_cell.length_b   1.000
_cell.length_c   1.000
_cell.angle_alpha   90.00
_cell.angle_beta   90.00
_cell.angle_gamma   90.00
#
_symmetry.space_group_name_H-M   'P 1'
#
loop_
_entity.id
_entity.type
_entity.pdbx_description
1 polymer ?
#
loop_
_entity_poly.entity_id
_entity_poly.type
_entity_poly.pdbx_seq_one_letter_code
_entity_poly.pdbx_strand_id
1 'polypeptide(L)' 'GRPVVAVKRPTLNMRVDADVLDAFKATGPGWQTRINAVLRDAVAHGVKKA' A
#
# COMPACT_ATOMS: atom_id res chain seq x y z
N GLY A 1 -0.08 5.93 -26.66
CA GLY A 1 -0.83 6.15 -25.40
C GLY A 1 -0.40 5.12 -24.39
N ARG A 2 -0.38 5.46 -23.08
CA ARG A 2 -0.08 4.49 -22.02
C ARG A 2 -1.09 3.34 -22.13
N PRO A 3 -0.66 2.07 -22.17
CA PRO A 3 -1.59 0.94 -22.25
C PRO A 3 -2.63 1.02 -21.13
N VAL A 4 -3.89 0.79 -21.48
CA VAL A 4 -4.99 0.75 -20.51
C VAL A 4 -4.70 -0.39 -19.56
N VAL A 5 -4.33 -0.05 -18.33
CA VAL A 5 -4.17 -1.04 -17.26
C VAL A 5 -5.57 -1.61 -17.01
N ALA A 6 -5.77 -2.89 -17.33
CA ALA A 6 -7.06 -3.58 -17.23
C ALA A 6 -7.68 -3.51 -15.83
N VAL A 7 -6.84 -3.36 -14.79
CA VAL A 7 -7.26 -3.18 -13.40
C VAL A 7 -6.59 -1.94 -12.82
N LYS A 8 -7.35 -0.86 -12.63
CA LYS A 8 -6.87 0.31 -11.90
C LYS A 8 -6.72 -0.06 -10.43
N ARG A 9 -5.59 0.31 -9.82
CA ARG A 9 -5.45 0.20 -8.36
C ARG A 9 -6.43 1.19 -7.72
N PRO A 10 -7.33 0.74 -6.84
CA PRO A 10 -8.20 1.66 -6.13
C PRO A 10 -7.38 2.55 -5.19
N THR A 11 -7.83 3.77 -5.00
CA THR A 11 -7.26 4.67 -4.01
C THR A 11 -7.66 4.19 -2.62
N LEU A 12 -6.68 3.97 -1.75
CA LEU A 12 -6.92 3.65 -0.34
C LEU A 12 -6.98 4.94 0.47
N ASN A 13 -8.18 5.30 0.94
CA ASN A 13 -8.35 6.39 1.90
C ASN A 13 -8.54 5.79 3.30
N MET A 14 -7.54 5.94 4.16
CA MET A 14 -7.57 5.44 5.54
C MET A 14 -6.73 6.33 6.46
N ARG A 15 -6.99 6.24 7.76
CA ARG A 15 -6.11 6.82 8.79
C ARG A 15 -4.98 5.84 9.09
N VAL A 16 -3.79 6.38 9.26
CA VAL A 16 -2.58 5.68 9.73
C VAL A 16 -1.89 6.59 10.74
N ASP A 17 -1.15 5.99 11.66
CA ASP A 17 -0.34 6.76 12.59
C ASP A 17 0.74 7.56 11.83
N ALA A 18 1.03 8.77 12.34
CA ALA A 18 1.88 9.73 11.64
C ALA A 18 3.33 9.22 11.49
N ASP A 19 3.85 8.58 12.54
CA ASP A 19 5.18 7.97 12.57
C ASP A 19 5.32 6.83 11.55
N VAL A 20 4.29 6.00 11.40
CA VAL A 20 4.25 4.93 10.39
C VAL A 20 4.29 5.54 8.98
N LEU A 21 3.48 6.58 8.72
CA LEU A 21 3.47 7.25 7.43
C LEU A 21 4.83 7.89 7.11
N ASP A 22 5.45 8.55 8.08
CA ASP A 22 6.73 9.21 7.91
C ASP A 22 7.87 8.20 7.71
N ALA A 23 7.86 7.08 8.44
CA ALA A 23 8.79 5.98 8.22
C ALA A 23 8.71 5.45 6.78
N PHE A 24 7.50 5.23 6.24
CA PHE A 24 7.35 4.83 4.85
C PHE A 24 7.82 5.93 3.90
N LYS A 25 7.42 7.19 4.07
CA LYS A 25 7.87 8.30 3.20
C LYS A 25 9.40 8.46 3.19
N ALA A 26 10.06 8.25 4.32
CA ALA A 26 11.52 8.31 4.45
C ALA A 26 12.24 7.25 3.59
N THR A 27 11.56 6.15 3.21
CA THR A 27 12.10 5.18 2.24
C THR A 27 12.22 5.71 0.80
N GLY A 28 11.81 6.97 0.56
CA GLY A 28 11.96 7.66 -0.71
C GLY A 28 10.92 7.28 -1.75
N PRO A 29 11.17 7.60 -3.04
CA PRO A 29 10.26 7.30 -4.13
C PRO A 29 9.80 5.84 -4.12
N GLY A 30 8.52 5.62 -4.37
CA GLY A 30 7.91 4.28 -4.33
C GLY A 30 7.45 3.80 -2.95
N TRP A 31 7.45 4.64 -1.93
CA TRP A 31 6.97 4.25 -0.59
C TRP A 31 5.53 3.73 -0.59
N GLN A 32 4.67 4.26 -1.46
CA GLN A 32 3.30 3.76 -1.65
C GLN A 32 3.28 2.32 -2.21
N THR A 33 4.23 1.99 -3.09
CA THR A 33 4.39 0.62 -3.59
C THR A 33 4.85 -0.32 -2.48
N ARG A 34 5.76 0.15 -1.60
CA ARG A 34 6.25 -0.63 -0.45
C ARG A 34 5.15 -0.89 0.57
N ILE A 35 4.40 0.12 1.00
CA ILE A 35 3.28 -0.08 1.94
C ILE A 35 2.21 -1.00 1.33
N ASN A 36 1.92 -0.88 0.03
CA ASN A 36 1.02 -1.81 -0.65
C ASN A 36 1.55 -3.27 -0.65
N ALA A 37 2.87 -3.48 -0.75
CA ALA A 37 3.46 -4.82 -0.64
C ALA A 37 3.28 -5.38 0.77
N VAL A 38 3.50 -4.58 1.81
CA VAL A 38 3.26 -4.96 3.22
C VAL A 38 1.79 -5.31 3.46
N LEU A 39 0.85 -4.51 2.95
CA LEU A 39 -0.58 -4.81 3.07
C LEU A 39 -0.96 -6.13 2.38
N ARG A 40 -0.37 -6.42 1.22
CA ARG A 40 -0.58 -7.70 0.52
C ARG A 40 -0.03 -8.89 1.29
N ASP A 41 1.18 -8.73 1.81
CA ASP A 41 1.86 -9.72 2.64
C ASP A 41 1.02 -10.05 3.88
N ALA A 42 0.56 -9.03 4.59
CA ALA A 42 -0.29 -9.18 5.75
C ALA A 42 -1.61 -9.92 5.42
N VAL A 43 -2.26 -9.61 4.30
CA VAL A 43 -3.45 -10.35 3.83
C VAL A 43 -3.14 -11.81 3.50
N ALA A 44 -1.97 -12.09 2.92
CA ALA A 44 -1.53 -13.45 2.60
C ALA A 44 -1.20 -14.26 3.87
N HIS A 45 -0.60 -13.60 4.87
CA HIS A 45 -0.22 -14.18 6.16
C HIS A 45 -1.34 -14.20 7.21
N GLY A 46 -2.55 -13.77 6.86
CA GLY A 46 -3.74 -14.05 7.66
C GLY A 46 -4.34 -12.88 8.45
N VAL A 47 -4.24 -11.64 7.97
CA VAL A 47 -5.07 -10.51 8.50
C VAL A 47 -6.56 -10.69 8.17
N LYS A 48 -6.96 -11.80 7.55
CA LYS A 48 -8.36 -12.18 7.40
C LYS A 48 -8.94 -12.53 8.76
N LYS A 49 -9.81 -11.67 9.27
CA LYS A 49 -10.79 -12.04 10.30
C LYS A 49 -11.58 -13.27 9.81
N ALA A 50 -11.78 -14.25 10.68
CA ALA A 50 -12.84 -15.24 10.52
C ALA A 50 -14.20 -14.54 10.39
#